data_AF-A0A5C5U6X7-F1
#
_entry.id   AF-A0A5C5U6X7-F1
#
_cell.length_a   1.000
_cell.length_b   1.000
_cell.length_c   1.000
_cell.angle_alpha   90.00
_cell.angle_beta   90.00
_cell.angle_gamma   90.00
#
_symmetry.space_group_name_H-M   'P 1'
#
loop_
_entity.id
_entity.type
_entity.pdbx_description
1 polymer ?
#
loop_
_entity_poly.entity_id
_entity_poly.type
_entity_poly.pdbx_seq_one_letter_code
_entity_poly.pdbx_strand_id
1 'polypeptide(L)' 'MSADRDVAAMLFDACLTAGVDPEVAFGHLDDMDVAEYGRAIRESWFPADHLPRFMRSLSESIAAGRCLCPRCRAERGQP' A
#
# COMPACT_ATOMS: atom_id res chain seq x y z
N MET A 1 0.84 7.41 -21.28
CA MET A 1 1.66 6.83 -20.20
C MET A 1 1.05 7.38 -18.92
N SER A 2 0.12 6.60 -18.36
CA SER A 2 -0.95 7.08 -17.46
C SER A 2 -0.42 7.30 -16.05
N ALA A 3 -1.00 8.28 -15.36
CA ALA A 3 -0.64 8.72 -14.00
C ALA A 3 -0.61 7.59 -12.95
N ASP A 4 -1.19 6.42 -13.24
CA ASP A 4 -1.20 5.26 -12.34
C ASP A 4 0.17 4.59 -12.26
N ARG A 5 0.97 4.65 -13.34
CA ARG A 5 2.34 4.12 -13.35
C ARG A 5 3.27 4.93 -12.43
N ASP A 6 3.00 6.24 -12.28
CA ASP A 6 3.78 7.12 -11.41
C ASP A 6 3.50 6.81 -9.93
N VAL A 7 2.26 6.43 -9.60
CA VAL A 7 1.86 6.13 -8.22
C VAL A 7 2.43 4.80 -7.75
N ALA A 8 2.39 3.76 -8.60
CA ALA A 8 3.02 2.49 -8.28
C ALA A 8 4.53 2.65 -8.01
N ALA A 9 5.22 3.50 -8.79
CA ALA A 9 6.62 3.82 -8.56
C ALA A 9 6.83 4.55 -7.22
N MET A 10 5.98 5.53 -6.88
CA MET A 10 6.04 6.21 -5.58
C MET A 10 5.81 5.26 -4.40
N LEU A 11 4.87 4.32 -4.51
CA LEU A 11 4.59 3.31 -3.49
C LEU A 11 5.77 2.35 -3.33
N PHE A 12 6.43 2.00 -4.43
CA PHE A 12 7.65 1.19 -4.42
C PHE A 12 8.81 1.91 -3.72
N ASP A 13 9.08 3.16 -4.09
CA ASP A 13 10.12 3.98 -3.45
C ASP A 13 9.83 4.20 -1.95
N ALA A 14 8.55 4.32 -1.58
CA ALA A 14 8.14 4.40 -0.20
C ALA A 14 8.43 3.10 0.57
N CYS A 15 8.26 1.93 -0.05
CA CYS A 15 8.65 0.65 0.56
C CYS A 15 10.15 0.62 0.83
N LEU A 16 10.98 0.99 -0.17
CA LEU A 16 12.44 1.02 -0.02
C LEU A 16 12.87 1.99 1.09
N THR A 17 12.29 3.18 1.11
CA THR A 17 12.56 4.21 2.14
C THR A 17 12.16 3.73 3.54
N ALA A 18 11.07 2.96 3.63
CA ALA A 18 10.56 2.43 4.88
C ALA A 18 11.32 1.20 5.40
N GLY A 19 12.18 0.57 4.56
CA GLY A 19 12.80 -0.71 4.84
C GLY A 19 11.81 -1.89 4.76
N VAL A 20 10.75 -1.74 3.96
CA VAL A 20 9.69 -2.74 3.77
C VAL A 20 9.95 -3.47 2.46
N ASP A 21 9.80 -4.80 2.49
CA ASP A 21 9.81 -5.62 1.27
C ASP A 21 8.60 -5.25 0.39
N PRO A 22 8.83 -4.71 -0.83
CA PRO A 22 7.74 -4.36 -1.74
C PRO A 22 6.86 -5.56 -2.08
N GLU A 23 7.39 -6.78 -2.17
CA GLU A 23 6.56 -7.96 -2.50
C GLU A 23 5.50 -8.21 -1.42
N VAL A 24 5.84 -7.96 -0.15
CA VAL A 24 4.89 -8.06 0.98
C VAL A 24 3.84 -6.95 0.91
N ALA A 25 4.21 -5.72 0.56
CA ALA A 25 3.25 -4.62 0.46
C ALA A 25 2.31 -4.79 -0.74
N PHE A 26 2.86 -5.02 -1.93
CA PHE A 26 2.10 -5.15 -3.18
C PHE A 26 1.32 -6.46 -3.27
N GLY A 27 1.70 -7.51 -2.51
CA GLY A 27 0.85 -8.71 -2.37
C GLY A 27 -0.46 -8.46 -1.62
N HIS A 28 -0.60 -7.31 -0.96
CA HIS A 28 -1.75 -6.92 -0.14
C HIS A 28 -2.44 -5.64 -0.60
N LEU A 29 -1.91 -4.97 -1.62
CA LEU A 29 -2.54 -3.82 -2.31
C LEU A 29 -3.05 -4.31 -3.66
N ASP A 30 -4.28 -3.98 -4.01
CA ASP A 30 -4.82 -4.24 -5.35
C ASP A 30 -4.78 -3.00 -6.26
N ASP A 31 -5.17 -3.16 -7.53
CA ASP A 31 -5.17 -2.06 -8.50
C ASP A 31 -6.10 -0.91 -8.08
N MET A 32 -7.17 -1.21 -7.33
CA MET A 32 -8.10 -0.20 -6.82
C MET A 32 -7.45 0.60 -5.68
N ASP A 33 -6.72 -0.07 -4.77
CA ASP A 33 -5.95 0.62 -3.73
C ASP A 33 -4.93 1.59 -4.35
N VAL A 34 -4.16 1.15 -5.36
CA VAL A 34 -3.18 1.98 -6.06
C VAL A 34 -3.85 3.19 -6.73
N ALA A 35 -5.00 2.98 -7.39
CA ALA A 35 -5.76 4.05 -8.02
C ALA A 35 -6.28 5.09 -7.01
N GLU A 36 -6.81 4.64 -5.87
CA GLU A 36 -7.31 5.50 -4.80
C GLU A 36 -6.18 6.29 -4.13
N TYR A 37 -5.02 5.67 -3.85
CA TYR A 37 -3.83 6.42 -3.38
C TYR A 37 -3.38 7.45 -4.40
N GLY A 38 -3.38 7.08 -5.68
CA GLY A 38 -3.04 7.99 -6.77
C GLY A 38 -3.98 9.20 -6.83
N ARG A 39 -5.27 8.96 -6.66
CA ARG A 39 -6.28 10.01 -6.56
C ARG A 39 -6.06 10.88 -5.34
N ALA A 40 -5.87 10.29 -4.16
CA ALA A 40 -5.69 11.02 -2.90
C ALA A 40 -4.44 11.93 -2.92
N ILE A 41 -3.35 11.49 -3.55
CA ILE A 41 -2.14 12.30 -3.72
C ILE A 41 -2.39 13.46 -4.70
N ARG A 42 -3.03 13.20 -5.85
CA ARG A 42 -3.36 14.24 -6.83
C ARG A 42 -4.32 15.30 -6.28
N GLU A 43 -5.32 14.88 -5.52
CA GLU A 43 -6.29 15.77 -4.88
C GLU A 43 -5.74 16.41 -3.57
N SER A 44 -4.48 16.15 -3.22
CA SER A 44 -3.82 16.66 -2.01
C SER A 44 -4.51 16.27 -0.70
N TRP A 45 -5.29 15.18 -0.72
CA TRP A 45 -5.90 14.58 0.47
C TRP A 45 -4.92 13.74 1.27
N PHE A 46 -3.88 13.25 0.59
CA PHE A 46 -2.82 12.45 1.19
C PHE A 46 -1.44 13.02 0.84
N PRO A 47 -0.64 13.45 1.82
CA PRO A 47 0.74 13.91 1.60
C PRO A 47 1.64 12.75 1.14
N ALA A 48 2.33 12.91 0.00
CA ALA A 48 3.18 11.85 -0.56
C ALA A 48 4.34 11.44 0.36
N ASP A 49 4.86 12.35 1.17
CA ASP A 49 5.91 12.12 2.16
C ASP A 49 5.46 11.22 3.34
N HIS A 50 4.14 11.01 3.50
CA HIS A 50 3.60 10.07 4.47
C HIS A 50 3.58 8.62 3.97
N LEU A 51 3.80 8.37 2.67
CA LEU A 51 3.78 7.03 2.09
C LEU A 51 4.75 6.05 2.78
N PRO A 52 6.01 6.40 3.11
CA PRO A 52 6.90 5.46 3.78
C PRO A 52 6.39 5.02 5.17
N ARG A 53 5.79 5.96 5.93
CA ARG A 53 5.18 5.64 7.22
C ARG A 53 3.98 4.71 7.04
N PHE A 54 3.16 4.96 6.03
CA PHE A 54 2.04 4.09 5.69
C PHE A 54 2.52 2.68 5.33
N MET A 55 3.52 2.54 4.45
CA MET A 55 4.07 1.23 4.05
C MET A 55 4.61 0.43 5.23
N ARG A 56 5.29 1.10 6.17
CA ARG A 56 5.74 0.47 7.41
C ARG A 56 4.57 -0.05 8.24
N SER A 57 3.55 0.79 8.46
CA SER A 57 2.35 0.42 9.22
C SER A 57 1.59 -0.75 8.57
N LEU A 58 1.52 -0.77 7.23
CA LEU A 58 0.92 -1.87 6.48
C LEU A 58 1.70 -3.17 6.71
N SER A 59 3.02 -3.13 6.54
CA SER A 59 3.90 -4.29 6.75
C SER A 59 3.80 -4.84 8.19
N GLU A 60 3.84 -3.97 9.21
CA GLU A 60 3.66 -4.36 10.61
C GLU A 60 2.30 -5.01 10.87
N SER A 61 1.24 -4.51 10.21
CA SER A 61 -0.10 -5.07 10.32
C SER A 61 -0.22 -6.42 9.61
N ILE A 62 0.46 -6.61 8.48
CA ILE A 62 0.54 -7.90 7.78
C ILE A 62 1.27 -8.92 8.66
N ALA A 63 2.48 -8.57 9.13
CA ALA A 63 3.30 -9.44 9.97
C ALA A 63 2.60 -9.83 11.28
N ALA A 64 1.80 -8.93 11.86
CA ALA A 64 1.04 -9.21 13.07
C ALA A 64 -0.28 -9.96 12.82
N GLY A 65 -0.61 -10.32 11.58
CA GLY A 65 -1.89 -10.96 11.26
C GLY A 65 -3.08 -10.06 11.59
N ARG A 66 -2.95 -8.74 11.42
CA ARG A 66 -4.01 -7.73 11.59
C ARG A 66 -4.46 -7.06 10.30
N CYS A 67 -3.72 -7.20 9.20
CA CYS A 67 -4.10 -6.65 7.89
C CYS A 67 -5.53 -7.07 7.51
N LEU A 68 -6.34 -6.13 7.03
CA LEU A 68 -7.76 -6.33 6.74
C LEU A 68 -8.05 -6.43 5.23
N CYS A 69 -7.02 -6.57 4.38
CA CYS A 69 -7.22 -6.73 2.94
C CYS A 69 -8.03 -8.01 2.64
N PRO A 70 -8.73 -8.08 1.49
CA PRO A 70 -9.55 -9.23 1.12
C PRO A 70 -8.82 -10.56 1.22
N ARG A 71 -7.55 -10.59 0.79
CA ARG A 71 -6.68 -11.76 0.88
C ARG A 71 -6.49 -12.23 2.32
N CYS A 72 -6.07 -11.34 3.23
CA CYS A 72 -5.90 -11.69 4.64
C CYS A 72 -7.20 -12.11 5.32
N ARG A 73 -8.34 -11.52 4.93
CA ARG A 73 -9.66 -11.91 5.47
C ARG A 73 -10.03 -13.34 5.03
N ALA A 74 -9.83 -13.66 3.74
CA ALA A 74 -10.06 -14.98 3.20
C ALA A 74 -9.17 -16.05 3.86
N GLU A 75 -7.89 -15.75 4.06
CA GLU A 75 -6.94 -16.65 4.74
C GLU A 75 -7.26 -16.87 6.23
N ARG A 76 -7.86 -15.87 6.90
CA ARG A 76 -8.29 -15.97 8.30
C ARG A 76 -9.62 -16.71 8.50
N GLY A 77 -10.29 -17.13 7.42
CA GLY A 77 -11.59 -17.80 7.50
C GLY A 77 -12.70 -16.91 8.09
N GLN A 78 -12.53 -15.58 8.04
CA GLN A 78 -13.59 -14.64 8.41
C GLN A 78 -14.47 -14.38 7.18
N PRO A 79 -15.78 -14.74 7.23
CA PRO A 79 -16.72 -14.48 6.13
C PRO A 79 -16.98 -12.98 5.94
#